data_AF-A0A929XBJ4-F1
#
_entry.id   AF-A0A929XBJ4-F1
#
_cell.length_a   1.000
_cell.length_b   1.000
_cell.length_c   1.000
_cell.angle_alpha   90.00
_cell.angle_beta   90.00
_cell.angle_gamma   90.00
#
_symmetry.space_group_name_H-M   'P 1'
#
loop_
_entity.id
_entity.type
_entity.pdbx_description
1 polymer ?
#
loop_
_entity_poly.entity_id
_entity_poly.type
_entity_poly.pdbx_seq_one_letter_code
_entity_poly.pdbx_strand_id
1 'polypeptide(L)'
;DSLIVYLSDHGENLYENGRLGHGMESRFTYEIPLLFIASREFLGDHAKLWQKLAAAKDKPFMSDDLAHLLADIIGVAPLEFDEHKSPIRADFNASRKRIANGVDYDEKLKNTKGYELE
;
A
#
# COMPACT_ATOMS: atom_id res chain seq x y z
N ASP A 1 -5.58 10.59 -21.79
CA ASP A 1 -5.14 9.40 -21.02
C ASP A 1 -5.66 9.52 -19.59
N SER A 2 -5.74 8.40 -18.83
CA SER A 2 -6.22 8.43 -17.44
C SER A 2 -5.63 7.32 -16.59
N LEU A 3 -5.34 7.62 -15.32
CA LEU A 3 -5.00 6.69 -14.26
C LEU A 3 -5.93 6.95 -13.07
N ILE A 4 -6.61 5.91 -12.60
CA ILE A 4 -7.44 5.91 -11.40
C ILE A 4 -6.66 5.21 -10.30
N VAL A 5 -6.59 5.85 -9.13
CA VAL A 5 -6.00 5.28 -7.91
C VAL A 5 -7.12 5.06 -6.90
N TYR A 6 -7.28 3.83 -6.42
CA TYR A 6 -8.21 3.48 -5.36
C TYR A 6 -7.43 2.95 -4.16
N LEU A 7 -7.75 3.44 -2.97
CA LEU A 7 -7.21 2.99 -1.69
C LEU A 7 -8.37 2.88 -0.69
N SER A 8 -8.48 1.76 0.02
CA SER A 8 -9.35 1.68 1.20
C SER A 8 -8.70 2.39 2.37
N ASP A 9 -9.45 3.12 3.19
CA ASP A 9 -8.91 3.77 4.40
C ASP A 9 -8.55 2.75 5.48
N HIS A 10 -9.33 1.68 5.62
CA HIS A 10 -9.04 0.55 6.50
C HIS A 10 -9.61 -0.78 5.95
N GLY A 11 -9.20 -1.88 6.58
CA GLY A 11 -9.81 -3.20 6.40
C GLY A 11 -10.88 -3.49 7.45
N GLU A 12 -11.34 -4.73 7.56
CA GLU A 12 -12.38 -5.13 8.50
C GLU A 12 -12.05 -6.52 9.08
N ASN A 13 -12.22 -6.69 10.39
CA ASN A 13 -12.12 -7.98 11.05
C ASN A 13 -13.49 -8.66 11.01
N LEU A 14 -13.55 -9.88 10.48
CA LEU A 14 -14.75 -10.69 10.30
C LEU A 14 -14.71 -11.93 11.20
N TYR A 15 -14.62 -11.68 12.52
CA TYR A 15 -14.57 -12.68 13.59
C TYR A 15 -13.22 -13.41 13.75
N GLU A 16 -12.14 -12.97 13.11
CA GLU A 16 -10.81 -13.45 13.46
C GLU A 16 -10.51 -13.12 14.93
N ASN A 17 -10.13 -14.13 15.70
CA ASN A 17 -9.95 -14.03 17.16
C ASN A 17 -11.22 -13.59 17.92
N GLY A 18 -12.42 -13.89 17.38
CA GLY A 18 -13.70 -13.62 18.04
C GLY A 18 -14.14 -12.16 18.03
N ARG A 19 -13.53 -11.31 17.18
CA ARG A 19 -13.82 -9.87 17.13
C ARG A 19 -14.42 -9.47 15.78
N LEU A 20 -15.46 -8.63 15.79
CA LEU A 20 -16.04 -8.03 14.59
C LEU A 20 -15.73 -6.53 14.58
N GLY A 21 -15.37 -5.98 13.41
CA GLY A 21 -15.21 -4.54 13.21
C GLY A 21 -13.78 -4.11 12.90
N HIS A 22 -13.52 -2.80 13.01
CA HIS A 22 -12.23 -2.16 12.78
C HIS A 22 -11.73 -1.38 14.01
N GLY A 23 -10.58 -0.69 13.89
CA GLY A 23 -10.01 0.11 14.98
C GLY A 23 -9.20 -0.69 16.02
N MET A 24 -8.73 -1.88 15.66
CA MET A 24 -7.91 -2.74 16.51
C MET A 24 -6.61 -3.14 15.81
N GLU A 25 -5.66 -3.63 16.60
CA GLU A 25 -4.40 -4.18 16.08
C GLU A 25 -4.68 -5.57 15.48
N SER A 26 -5.03 -5.58 14.21
CA SER A 26 -5.27 -6.81 13.45
C SER A 26 -4.74 -6.62 12.03
N ARG A 27 -4.15 -7.67 11.46
CA ARG A 27 -3.76 -7.63 10.06
C ARG A 27 -4.97 -7.44 9.14
N PHE A 28 -6.15 -7.91 9.53
CA PHE A 28 -7.38 -7.81 8.74
C PHE A 28 -7.94 -6.38 8.71
N THR A 29 -7.62 -5.54 9.69
CA THR A 29 -8.00 -4.12 9.72
C THR A 29 -6.94 -3.21 9.09
N TYR A 30 -5.71 -3.68 8.92
CA TYR A 30 -4.58 -2.91 8.36
C TYR A 30 -4.24 -3.26 6.91
N GLU A 31 -4.51 -4.48 6.46
CA GLU A 31 -4.34 -4.87 5.06
C GLU A 31 -5.47 -4.28 4.22
N ILE A 32 -5.09 -3.34 3.35
CA ILE A 32 -6.02 -2.58 2.51
C ILE A 32 -5.64 -2.71 1.04
N PRO A 33 -6.62 -2.74 0.13
CA PRO A 33 -6.35 -2.70 -1.30
C PRO A 33 -5.84 -1.33 -1.74
N LEU A 34 -4.76 -1.32 -2.52
CA LEU A 34 -4.32 -0.20 -3.35
C LEU A 34 -4.36 -0.65 -4.82
N LEU A 35 -5.24 -0.05 -5.61
CA LEU A 35 -5.46 -0.43 -7.01
C LEU A 35 -5.11 0.73 -7.95
N PHE A 36 -4.46 0.38 -9.06
CA PHE A 36 -4.20 1.27 -10.18
C PHE A 36 -4.96 0.77 -11.41
N ILE A 37 -5.83 1.61 -11.97
CA ILE A 37 -6.63 1.29 -13.17
C ILE A 37 -6.31 2.33 -14.23
N ALA A 38 -5.84 1.89 -15.40
CA ALA A 38 -5.36 2.77 -16.46
C ALA A 38 -6.22 2.66 -17.73
N SER A 39 -6.41 3.78 -18.44
CA SER A 39 -7.00 3.78 -19.78
C SER A 39 -6.04 3.14 -20.80
N ARG A 40 -6.56 2.72 -21.97
CA ARG A 40 -5.71 2.16 -23.03
C ARG A 40 -4.64 3.14 -23.49
N GLU A 41 -5.00 4.42 -23.59
CA GLU A 41 -4.11 5.51 -23.96
C GLU A 41 -3.01 5.67 -22.90
N PHE A 42 -3.34 5.64 -21.60
CA PHE A 42 -2.33 5.73 -20.55
C PHE A 42 -1.33 4.58 -20.59
N LEU A 43 -1.80 3.35 -20.85
CA LEU A 43 -0.93 2.18 -20.99
C LEU A 43 0.03 2.30 -22.18
N GLY A 44 -0.35 3.01 -23.24
CA GLY A 44 0.52 3.31 -24.39
C GLY A 44 1.49 4.44 -24.09
N ASP A 45 0.95 5.61 -23.72
CA ASP A 45 1.72 6.86 -23.58
C ASP A 45 2.66 6.83 -22.37
N HIS A 46 2.31 6.09 -21.31
CA HIS A 46 3.07 6.00 -20.05
C HIS A 46 3.56 4.59 -19.74
N ALA A 47 3.85 3.79 -20.77
CA ALA A 47 4.25 2.37 -20.62
C ALA A 47 5.40 2.15 -19.61
N LYS A 48 6.39 3.05 -19.56
CA LYS A 48 7.51 2.97 -18.60
C LYS A 48 7.06 3.16 -17.15
N LEU A 49 6.14 4.11 -16.90
CA LEU A 49 5.57 4.32 -15.58
C LEU A 49 4.72 3.13 -15.16
N TRP A 50 3.88 2.61 -16.08
CA TRP A 50 3.09 1.41 -15.82
C TRP A 50 3.95 0.20 -15.47
N GLN A 51 5.07 -0.01 -16.17
CA GLN A 51 6.03 -1.07 -15.85
C GLN A 51 6.62 -0.92 -14.43
N LYS A 52 6.92 0.30 -13.99
CA LYS A 52 7.37 0.55 -12.62
C LYS A 52 6.29 0.23 -11.58
N LEU A 53 5.05 0.66 -11.83
CA LEU A 53 3.90 0.34 -10.96
C LEU A 53 3.69 -1.18 -10.87
N ALA A 54 3.73 -1.88 -12.01
CA ALA A 54 3.60 -3.34 -12.05
C ALA A 54 4.73 -4.06 -11.29
N ALA A 55 5.97 -3.59 -11.42
CA ALA A 55 7.12 -4.13 -10.70
C ALA A 55 7.08 -3.85 -9.19
N ALA A 56 6.31 -2.84 -8.77
CA ALA A 56 6.16 -2.45 -7.37
C ALA A 56 5.03 -3.19 -6.63
N LYS A 57 4.18 -3.95 -7.34
CA LYS A 57 2.93 -4.52 -6.83
C LYS A 57 3.07 -5.28 -5.51
N ASP A 58 4.15 -6.04 -5.34
CA ASP A 58 4.37 -6.90 -4.17
C ASP A 58 5.34 -6.29 -3.13
N LYS A 59 5.73 -5.01 -3.29
CA LYS A 59 6.59 -4.32 -2.32
C LYS A 59 5.80 -3.98 -1.04
N PRO A 60 6.42 -4.10 0.15
CA PRO A 60 5.76 -3.70 1.40
C PRO A 60 5.53 -2.19 1.39
N PHE A 61 4.28 -1.75 1.51
CA PHE A 61 3.89 -0.34 1.41
C PHE A 61 2.88 0.02 2.50
N MET A 62 2.83 1.30 2.86
CA MET A 62 1.90 1.86 3.84
C MET A 62 1.19 3.08 3.25
N SER A 63 -0.06 3.31 3.66
CA SER A 63 -0.87 4.44 3.19
C SER A 63 -0.31 5.80 3.59
N ASP A 64 0.51 5.88 4.64
CA ASP A 64 1.19 7.11 5.04
C ASP A 64 2.21 7.60 4.01
N ASP A 65 2.70 6.71 3.15
CA ASP A 65 3.62 7.03 2.06
C ASP A 65 2.92 7.30 0.72
N LEU A 66 1.57 7.28 0.68
CA LEU A 66 0.78 7.48 -0.55
C LEU A 66 1.11 8.81 -1.25
N ALA A 67 1.32 9.89 -0.49
CA ALA A 67 1.63 11.20 -1.05
C ALA A 67 2.94 11.18 -1.87
N HIS A 68 3.95 10.43 -1.43
CA HIS A 68 5.22 10.30 -2.15
C HIS A 68 5.04 9.48 -3.43
N LEU A 69 4.29 8.39 -3.38
CA LEU A 69 3.96 7.61 -4.58
C LEU A 69 3.19 8.44 -5.62
N LEU A 70 2.19 9.22 -5.18
CA LEU A 70 1.43 10.11 -6.07
C LEU A 70 2.30 11.21 -6.67
N ALA A 71 3.18 11.83 -5.88
CA ALA A 71 4.14 12.83 -6.36
C ALA A 71 5.04 12.25 -7.46
N ASP A 72 5.52 11.02 -7.28
CA ASP A 72 6.30 10.33 -8.29
C ASP A 72 5.52 9.97 -9.56
N ILE A 73 4.26 9.53 -9.42
CA ILE A 73 3.39 9.22 -10.55
C ILE A 73 3.17 10.44 -11.44
N ILE A 74 2.95 11.62 -10.83
CA ILE A 74 2.71 12.86 -11.57
C ILE A 74 3.99 13.64 -11.89
N GLY A 75 5.16 13.13 -11.49
CA GLY A 75 6.47 13.70 -11.82
C GLY A 75 6.79 15.01 -11.11
N VAL A 76 6.31 15.21 -9.88
CA VAL A 76 6.60 16.41 -9.07
C VAL A 76 7.43 16.05 -7.84
N ALA A 77 8.25 17.00 -7.38
CA ALA A 77 9.04 16.87 -6.16
C ALA A 77 8.72 18.05 -5.20
N PRO A 78 7.63 17.97 -4.41
CA PRO A 78 7.36 18.94 -3.36
C PRO A 78 8.48 18.93 -2.30
N LEU A 79 8.54 19.99 -1.50
CA LEU A 79 9.59 20.21 -0.48
C LEU A 79 9.81 19.01 0.48
N GLU A 80 8.75 18.26 0.77
CA GLU A 80 8.79 17.11 1.68
C GLU A 80 8.84 15.77 0.94
N PHE A 81 9.06 15.75 -0.37
CA PHE A 81 9.18 14.50 -1.13
C PHE A 81 10.42 13.70 -0.68
N ASP A 82 10.20 12.42 -0.39
CA ASP A 82 11.22 11.46 0.00
C ASP A 82 11.14 10.26 -0.95
N GLU A 83 12.17 10.10 -1.78
CA GLU A 83 12.27 9.04 -2.79
C GLU A 83 12.32 7.63 -2.19
N HIS A 84 12.84 7.50 -0.96
CA HIS A 84 12.89 6.22 -0.25
C HIS A 84 11.52 5.69 0.15
N LYS A 85 10.48 6.54 0.10
CA LYS A 85 9.10 6.18 0.44
C LYS A 85 8.23 5.81 -0.76
N SER A 86 8.73 6.01 -1.98
CA SER A 86 7.99 5.67 -3.20
C SER A 86 8.38 4.28 -3.72
N PRO A 87 7.44 3.31 -3.78
CA PRO A 87 7.77 1.95 -4.21
C PRO A 87 8.13 1.83 -5.70
N ILE A 88 7.93 2.88 -6.50
CA ILE A 88 8.32 2.90 -7.92
C ILE A 88 9.73 3.46 -8.17
N ARG A 89 10.46 3.77 -7.10
CA ARG A 89 11.88 4.17 -7.11
C ARG A 89 12.80 2.99 -6.85
N ALA A 90 14.07 3.14 -7.26
CA ALA A 90 15.08 2.09 -7.13
C ALA A 90 15.62 2.00 -5.70
N ASP A 91 15.68 3.13 -5.02
CA ASP A 91 16.15 3.37 -3.66
C ASP A 91 15.03 3.27 -2.60
N PHE A 92 13.85 2.75 -2.99
CA PHE A 92 12.75 2.48 -2.08
C PHE A 92 13.20 1.64 -0.88
N ASN A 93 12.94 2.14 0.33
CA ASN A 93 13.29 1.45 1.56
C ASN A 93 12.24 0.38 1.92
N ALA A 94 12.34 -0.77 1.27
CA ALA A 94 11.49 -1.94 1.57
C ALA A 94 11.72 -2.54 2.98
N SER A 95 12.75 -2.11 3.70
CA SER A 95 13.08 -2.57 5.05
C SER A 95 12.51 -1.68 6.17
N ARG A 96 11.84 -0.57 5.83
CA ARG A 96 11.18 0.32 6.79
C ARG A 96 10.20 -0.50 7.64
N LYS A 97 10.33 -0.41 8.97
CA LYS A 97 9.37 -1.02 9.89
C LYS A 97 7.99 -0.42 9.67
N ARG A 98 6.98 -1.28 9.48
CA ARG A 98 5.58 -0.87 9.31
C ARG A 98 4.91 -0.76 10.67
N ILE A 99 4.97 0.43 11.27
CA ILE A 99 4.43 0.69 12.60
C ILE A 99 3.01 1.25 12.51
N ALA A 100 2.04 0.58 13.12
CA ALA A 100 0.66 1.05 13.25
C ALA A 100 0.25 1.01 14.73
N ASN A 101 -0.27 2.12 15.27
CA ASN A 101 -0.61 2.26 16.69
C ASN A 101 0.51 1.86 17.66
N GLY A 102 1.78 2.07 17.28
CA GLY A 102 2.94 1.69 18.09
C GLY A 102 3.35 0.22 17.99
N VAL A 103 2.63 -0.59 17.20
CA VAL A 103 2.92 -2.01 16.96
C VAL A 103 3.61 -2.21 15.62
N ASP A 104 4.67 -3.03 15.61
CA ASP A 104 5.33 -3.51 14.39
C ASP A 104 4.47 -4.56 13.70
N TYR A 105 3.85 -4.18 12.57
CA TYR A 105 2.95 -5.05 11.80
C TYR A 105 3.65 -6.32 11.32
N ASP A 106 4.89 -6.22 10.83
CA ASP A 106 5.62 -7.37 10.28
C ASP A 106 5.95 -8.40 11.35
N GLU A 107 6.35 -7.93 12.54
CA GLU A 107 6.73 -8.81 13.64
C GLU A 107 5.51 -9.40 14.37
N LYS A 108 4.46 -8.60 14.60
CA LYS A 108 3.37 -8.97 15.51
C LYS A 108 2.09 -9.45 14.82
N LEU A 109 1.77 -8.95 13.62
CA LEU A 109 0.44 -9.08 13.03
C LEU A 109 0.41 -9.86 11.72
N LYS A 110 1.43 -9.72 10.87
CA LYS A 110 1.45 -10.26 9.50
C LYS A 110 1.21 -11.76 9.38
N ASN A 111 1.58 -12.54 10.40
CA ASN A 111 1.43 -14.00 10.38
C ASN A 111 0.24 -14.49 11.23
N THR A 112 -0.60 -13.59 11.74
CA THR A 112 -1.83 -13.96 12.42
C THR A 112 -2.73 -14.73 11.45
N LYS A 113 -3.23 -15.88 11.90
CA LYS A 113 -4.15 -16.69 11.11
C LYS A 113 -5.54 -16.06 11.11
N GLY A 114 -6.24 -16.24 10.00
CA GLY A 114 -7.65 -15.89 9.89
C GLY A 114 -8.54 -16.87 10.64
N TYR A 115 -9.84 -16.75 10.43
CA TYR A 115 -10.81 -17.70 10.93
C TYR A 115 -10.49 -19.10 10.37
N GLU A 116 -10.16 -20.04 11.26
CA GLU A 116 -10.06 -21.47 10.93
C GLU A 116 -11.42 -22.10 11.23
N LEU A 117 -12.06 -22.70 10.22
CA LEU A 117 -13.23 -23.55 10.44
C LEU A 117 -12.75 -24.81 11.19
N GLU A 118 -13.35 -25.08 12.35
CA GLU A 118 -13.22 -26.37 13.05
C GLU A 118 -13.73 -27.54 12.20
#